data_AF-A0A540WEY0-F1
#
_entry.id   AF-A0A540WEY0-F1
#
_cell.length_a   1.000
_cell.length_b   1.000
_cell.length_c   1.000
_cell.angle_alpha   90.00
_cell.angle_beta   90.00
_cell.angle_gamma   90.00
#
_symmetry.space_group_name_H-M   'P 1'
#
loop_
_entity.id
_entity.type
_entity.pdbx_description
1 polymer ?
#
loop_
_entity_poly.entity_id
_entity_poly.type
_entity_poly.pdbx_seq_one_letter_code
_entity_poly.pdbx_strand_id
1 'polypeptide(L)'
;MSQQDPERRRFGADYHDYRLRSPLEEEAIRAFEQRLGIALPEAFRSFVRHVADGGAGPDYGVVGLTEEIDDEEALYGLRQECLQPGFLAAPFSYSEKTARPYSLRGTLVIGEVGCGMFSRLVVTGPCAGQVWLDDPDWGGFMPGPDFREWYSEWLASDPPRRGGGPS
;
A
#
# COMPACT_ATOMS: atom_id res chain seq x y z
N MET A 1 -12.00 4.37 14.76
CA MET A 1 -11.91 5.17 13.52
C MET A 1 -13.22 5.85 13.16
N SER A 2 -14.31 5.17 12.74
CA SER A 2 -15.58 5.89 12.44
C SER A 2 -16.16 6.65 13.64
N GLN A 3 -15.96 6.13 14.85
CA GLN A 3 -16.37 6.80 16.11
C GLN A 3 -15.46 7.97 16.52
N GLN A 4 -14.23 8.02 16.01
CA GLN A 4 -13.23 9.06 16.32
C GLN A 4 -13.22 10.18 15.27
N ASP A 5 -13.75 9.92 14.08
CA ASP A 5 -13.94 10.88 13.00
C ASP A 5 -15.34 10.70 12.36
N PRO A 6 -16.41 11.03 13.09
CA PRO A 6 -17.79 10.82 12.61
C PRO A 6 -18.13 11.71 11.41
N GLU A 7 -17.39 12.79 11.21
CA GLU A 7 -17.51 13.70 10.07
C GLU A 7 -16.54 13.37 8.91
N ARG A 8 -15.79 12.25 9.00
CA ARG A 8 -14.87 11.77 7.94
C ARG A 8 -13.86 12.83 7.46
N ARG A 9 -13.39 13.68 8.37
CA ARG A 9 -12.50 14.80 8.06
C ARG A 9 -11.07 14.37 7.73
N ARG A 10 -10.68 13.14 8.04
CA ARG A 10 -9.38 12.62 7.61
C ARG A 10 -9.34 12.51 6.09
N PHE A 11 -8.22 12.94 5.49
CA PHE A 11 -7.99 12.78 4.06
C PHE A 11 -8.16 11.31 3.64
N GLY A 12 -8.98 11.09 2.61
CA GLY A 12 -9.34 9.76 2.11
C GLY A 12 -10.46 9.02 2.87
N ALA A 13 -10.89 9.50 4.03
CA ALA A 13 -11.96 8.87 4.81
C ALA A 13 -13.32 8.90 4.11
N ASP A 14 -13.58 9.92 3.29
CA ASP A 14 -14.76 10.00 2.42
C ASP A 14 -14.72 9.03 1.24
N TYR A 15 -13.53 8.53 0.87
CA TYR A 15 -13.34 7.60 -0.24
C TYR A 15 -13.58 6.15 0.22
N HIS A 16 -12.93 5.74 1.30
CA HIS A 16 -13.00 4.35 1.77
C HIS A 16 -14.02 4.14 2.92
N ASP A 17 -14.69 5.18 3.43
CA ASP A 17 -15.76 5.09 4.46
C ASP A 17 -15.35 4.37 5.77
N TYR A 18 -14.05 4.31 6.07
CA TYR A 18 -13.46 3.41 7.08
C TYR A 18 -13.87 1.91 6.93
N ARG A 19 -14.26 1.48 5.73
CA ARG A 19 -14.66 0.10 5.45
C ARG A 19 -13.44 -0.76 5.18
N LEU A 20 -13.37 -1.88 5.88
CA LEU A 20 -12.40 -2.93 5.62
C LEU A 20 -13.06 -4.01 4.76
N ARG A 21 -12.30 -4.55 3.80
CA ARG A 21 -12.69 -5.75 3.07
C ARG A 21 -12.52 -6.97 3.98
N SER A 22 -13.22 -8.07 3.69
CA SER A 22 -13.10 -9.28 4.50
C SER A 22 -11.66 -9.82 4.44
N PRO A 23 -11.09 -10.30 5.56
CA PRO A 23 -9.80 -10.96 5.54
C PRO A 23 -9.81 -12.21 4.66
N LEU A 24 -8.64 -12.58 4.13
CA LEU A 24 -8.48 -13.76 3.31
C LEU A 24 -8.29 -15.02 4.14
N GLU A 25 -8.72 -16.15 3.56
CA GLU A 25 -8.34 -17.46 4.05
C GLU A 25 -6.88 -17.80 3.77
N GLU A 26 -6.29 -18.60 4.65
CA GLU A 26 -4.90 -19.05 4.54
C GLU A 26 -4.63 -19.72 3.19
N GLU A 27 -5.61 -20.45 2.65
CA GLU A 27 -5.53 -21.08 1.33
C GLU A 27 -5.46 -20.05 0.18
N ALA A 28 -6.24 -18.97 0.26
CA ALA A 28 -6.22 -17.91 -0.75
C ALA A 28 -4.88 -17.16 -0.75
N ILE A 29 -4.33 -16.90 0.44
CA ILE A 29 -3.00 -16.28 0.61
C ILE A 29 -1.92 -17.20 0.02
N ARG A 30 -1.95 -18.50 0.35
CA ARG A 30 -1.01 -19.49 -0.20
C ARG A 30 -1.10 -19.59 -1.71
N ALA A 31 -2.31 -19.61 -2.26
CA ALA A 31 -2.52 -19.64 -3.71
C ALA A 31 -1.94 -18.40 -4.39
N PHE A 32 -2.08 -17.21 -3.78
CA PHE A 32 -1.46 -15.98 -4.26
C PHE A 32 0.08 -16.07 -4.25
N GLU A 33 0.66 -16.48 -3.13
CA GLU A 33 2.10 -16.67 -2.94
C GLU A 33 2.68 -17.67 -3.96
N GLN A 34 2.03 -18.82 -4.12
CA GLN A 34 2.43 -19.87 -5.05
C GLN A 34 2.33 -19.43 -6.51
N ARG A 35 1.24 -18.77 -6.90
CA ARG A 35 1.01 -18.30 -8.27
C ARG A 35 2.10 -17.33 -8.72
N LEU A 36 2.57 -16.47 -7.83
CA LEU A 36 3.57 -15.45 -8.13
C LEU A 36 5.00 -15.87 -7.76
N GLY A 37 5.18 -17.01 -7.09
CA GLY A 37 6.49 -17.53 -6.68
C GLY A 37 7.17 -16.66 -5.63
N ILE A 38 6.39 -16.14 -4.67
CA ILE A 38 6.86 -15.22 -3.63
C ILE A 38 6.48 -15.71 -2.22
N ALA A 39 7.07 -15.10 -1.21
CA ALA A 39 6.56 -15.11 0.15
C ALA A 39 6.17 -13.67 0.52
N LEU A 40 4.97 -13.45 1.02
CA LEU A 40 4.56 -12.12 1.46
C LEU A 40 5.32 -11.73 2.74
N PRO A 41 5.69 -10.45 2.90
CA PRO A 41 6.25 -9.97 4.16
C PRO A 41 5.29 -10.23 5.34
N GLU A 42 5.83 -10.67 6.47
CA GLU A 42 5.06 -11.19 7.61
C GLU A 42 3.97 -10.22 8.08
N ALA A 43 4.31 -8.93 8.25
CA ALA A 43 3.39 -7.91 8.70
C ALA A 43 2.17 -7.76 7.77
N PHE A 44 2.43 -7.69 6.46
CA PHE A 44 1.38 -7.57 5.45
C PHE A 44 0.56 -8.85 5.32
N ARG A 45 1.22 -10.02 5.34
CA ARG A 45 0.56 -11.33 5.33
C ARG A 45 -0.40 -11.50 6.51
N SER A 46 0.04 -11.10 7.70
CA SER A 46 -0.79 -11.11 8.91
C SER A 46 -1.98 -10.15 8.79
N PHE A 47 -1.77 -8.97 8.21
CA PHE A 47 -2.84 -8.00 7.98
C PHE A 47 -3.92 -8.56 7.05
N VAL A 48 -3.55 -9.13 5.90
CA VAL A 48 -4.53 -9.69 4.96
C VAL A 48 -5.28 -10.90 5.52
N ARG A 49 -4.66 -11.67 6.42
CA ARG A 49 -5.29 -12.82 7.06
C ARG A 49 -6.23 -12.45 8.20
N HIS A 50 -5.86 -11.48 9.03
CA HIS A 50 -6.50 -11.25 10.32
C HIS A 50 -7.24 -9.92 10.42
N VAL A 51 -6.93 -8.95 9.56
CA VAL A 51 -7.50 -7.60 9.61
C VAL A 51 -8.39 -7.35 8.41
N ALA A 52 -7.84 -7.38 7.19
CA ALA A 52 -8.59 -7.09 5.97
C ALA A 52 -7.81 -7.42 4.70
N ASP A 53 -8.49 -7.86 3.65
CA ASP A 53 -7.94 -7.84 2.28
C ASP A 53 -8.06 -6.45 1.65
N GLY A 54 -7.47 -5.43 2.30
CA GLY A 54 -7.55 -4.04 1.88
C GLY A 54 -8.76 -3.26 2.39
N GLY A 55 -9.03 -2.11 1.78
CA GLY A 55 -9.99 -1.11 2.22
C GLY A 55 -9.33 0.01 3.02
N ALA A 56 -9.95 0.41 4.13
CA ALA A 56 -9.54 1.58 4.90
C ALA A 56 -8.06 1.55 5.32
N GLY A 57 -7.38 2.66 5.06
CA GLY A 57 -5.96 2.84 5.32
C GLY A 57 -5.51 4.26 5.00
N PRO A 58 -4.19 4.51 5.00
CA PRO A 58 -3.62 5.79 4.57
C PRO A 58 -4.19 6.27 3.23
N ASP A 59 -4.43 7.57 3.13
CA ASP A 59 -4.90 8.23 1.90
C ASP A 59 -6.11 7.52 1.28
N TYR A 60 -6.02 7.05 0.03
CA TYR A 60 -7.13 6.37 -0.65
C TYR A 60 -7.34 4.92 -0.20
N GLY A 61 -6.57 4.45 0.79
CA GLY A 61 -6.71 3.15 1.40
C GLY A 61 -5.63 2.16 0.98
N VAL A 62 -5.84 0.91 1.36
CA VAL A 62 -4.97 -0.22 1.03
C VAL A 62 -5.66 -1.12 0.01
N VAL A 63 -5.00 -1.38 -1.11
CA VAL A 63 -5.46 -2.31 -2.13
C VAL A 63 -5.26 -3.75 -1.67
N GLY A 64 -6.35 -4.51 -1.62
CA GLY A 64 -6.35 -5.93 -1.27
C GLY A 64 -5.59 -6.80 -2.27
N LEU A 65 -5.16 -8.01 -1.88
CA LEU A 65 -4.55 -8.98 -2.78
C LEU A 65 -5.53 -9.46 -3.86
N THR A 66 -6.80 -9.64 -3.51
CA THR A 66 -7.86 -10.12 -4.42
C THR A 66 -8.74 -9.00 -4.96
N GLU A 67 -8.36 -7.75 -4.71
CA GLU A 67 -9.06 -6.59 -5.22
C GLU A 67 -8.81 -6.41 -6.72
N GLU A 68 -9.90 -6.31 -7.47
CA GLU A 68 -9.91 -5.92 -8.87
C GLU A 68 -9.97 -4.39 -8.93
N ILE A 69 -9.05 -3.81 -9.69
CA ILE A 69 -8.95 -2.37 -9.89
C ILE A 69 -9.64 -2.02 -11.21
N ASP A 70 -10.49 -1.00 -11.19
CA ASP A 70 -11.17 -0.49 -12.38
C ASP A 70 -10.15 0.08 -13.38
N ASP A 71 -10.39 -0.05 -14.69
CA ASP A 71 -9.40 0.36 -15.70
C ASP A 71 -9.26 1.88 -15.83
N GLU A 72 -10.22 2.64 -15.29
CA GLU A 72 -10.16 4.10 -15.18
C GLU A 72 -9.26 4.58 -14.02
N GLU A 73 -8.92 3.70 -13.07
CA GLU A 73 -8.07 4.05 -11.92
C GLU A 73 -6.57 4.10 -12.30
N ALA A 74 -5.87 5.08 -11.74
CA ALA A 74 -4.42 5.23 -11.92
C ALA A 74 -3.62 4.00 -11.46
N LEU A 75 -4.17 3.24 -10.50
CA LEU A 75 -3.61 2.00 -9.98
C LEU A 75 -3.65 0.83 -10.97
N TYR A 76 -4.54 0.83 -11.96
CA TYR A 76 -4.80 -0.32 -12.82
C TYR A 76 -3.54 -0.83 -13.51
N GLY A 77 -2.86 0.04 -14.26
CA GLY A 77 -1.65 -0.33 -15.01
C GLY A 77 -0.51 -0.80 -14.09
N LEU A 78 -0.31 -0.11 -12.96
CA LEU A 78 0.71 -0.45 -11.97
C LEU A 78 0.43 -1.82 -11.32
N ARG A 79 -0.84 -2.09 -11.03
CA ARG A 79 -1.27 -3.35 -10.43
C ARG A 79 -1.07 -4.51 -11.40
N GLN A 80 -1.47 -4.34 -12.66
CA GLN A 80 -1.27 -5.34 -13.71
C GLN A 80 0.20 -5.66 -13.93
N GLU A 81 1.07 -4.64 -13.89
CA GLU A 81 2.52 -4.84 -13.99
C GLU A 81 3.06 -5.66 -12.80
N CYS A 82 2.69 -5.28 -11.57
CA CYS A 82 3.12 -5.98 -10.36
C CYS A 82 2.77 -7.48 -10.40
N LEU A 83 1.59 -7.82 -10.94
CA LEU A 83 1.10 -9.20 -10.98
C LEU A 83 1.66 -10.02 -12.15
N GLN A 84 2.50 -9.44 -13.01
CA GLN A 84 3.18 -10.20 -14.06
C GLN A 84 4.15 -11.24 -13.47
N PRO A 85 4.29 -12.42 -14.12
CA PRO A 85 5.22 -13.46 -13.69
C PRO A 85 6.65 -12.92 -13.47
N GLY A 86 7.20 -13.23 -12.30
CA GLY A 86 8.56 -12.86 -11.92
C GLY A 86 8.78 -11.39 -11.56
N PHE A 87 7.78 -10.50 -11.66
CA PHE A 87 7.93 -9.10 -11.24
C PHE A 87 8.17 -9.00 -9.73
N LEU A 88 7.26 -9.55 -8.91
CA LEU A 88 7.42 -9.56 -7.45
C LEU A 88 8.50 -10.53 -6.95
N ALA A 89 8.80 -11.61 -7.69
CA ALA A 89 9.82 -12.58 -7.28
C ALA A 89 11.24 -12.08 -7.54
N ALA A 90 11.43 -11.09 -8.40
CA ALA A 90 12.73 -10.45 -8.58
C ALA A 90 13.06 -9.58 -7.35
N PRO A 91 14.30 -9.63 -6.84
CA PRO A 91 14.67 -8.85 -5.67
C PRO A 91 14.67 -7.35 -6.00
N PHE A 92 14.05 -6.59 -5.11
CA PHE A 92 14.13 -5.13 -5.09
C PHE A 92 15.58 -4.68 -4.95
N SER A 93 15.92 -3.65 -5.72
CA SER A 93 17.26 -3.05 -5.75
C SER A 93 17.13 -1.54 -5.64
N TYR A 94 17.92 -0.98 -4.72
CA TYR A 94 18.04 0.46 -4.48
C TYR A 94 19.51 0.82 -4.23
N SER A 95 19.96 1.93 -4.81
CA SER A 95 21.31 2.48 -4.67
C SER A 95 21.31 3.96 -5.01
N GLU A 96 21.71 4.81 -4.07
CA GLU A 96 21.89 6.25 -4.31
C GLU A 96 23.07 6.57 -5.25
N LYS A 97 23.89 5.57 -5.59
CA LYS A 97 25.15 5.75 -6.33
C LYS A 97 25.03 5.49 -7.83
N THR A 98 23.84 5.15 -8.34
CA THR A 98 23.64 4.71 -9.73
C THR A 98 22.75 5.66 -10.52
N ALA A 99 22.97 5.76 -11.83
CA ALA A 99 22.14 6.55 -12.75
C ALA A 99 20.68 6.05 -12.84
N ARG A 100 20.45 4.78 -12.50
CA ARG A 100 19.13 4.22 -12.21
C ARG A 100 19.14 3.80 -10.74
N PRO A 101 18.69 4.67 -9.82
CA PRO A 101 18.88 4.44 -8.39
C PRO A 101 18.00 3.32 -7.83
N TYR A 102 17.00 2.84 -8.58
CA TYR A 102 16.16 1.73 -8.14
C TYR A 102 15.52 0.96 -9.31
N SER A 103 14.98 -0.22 -8.98
CA SER A 103 14.05 -0.97 -9.82
C SER A 103 12.76 -1.21 -9.03
N LEU A 104 11.61 -0.99 -9.66
CA LEU A 104 10.31 -1.26 -9.04
C LEU A 104 9.99 -2.77 -8.91
N ARG A 105 10.80 -3.63 -9.54
CA ARG A 105 10.67 -5.10 -9.37
C ARG A 105 10.82 -5.48 -7.90
N GLY A 106 10.09 -6.50 -7.49
CA GLY A 106 10.03 -6.90 -6.09
C GLY A 106 9.15 -6.01 -5.22
N THR A 107 8.43 -5.03 -5.78
CA THR A 107 7.51 -4.17 -5.04
C THR A 107 6.07 -4.35 -5.51
N LEU A 108 5.11 -4.32 -4.59
CA LEU A 108 3.68 -4.36 -4.85
C LEU A 108 3.08 -2.99 -4.57
N VAL A 109 2.37 -2.41 -5.53
CA VAL A 109 1.55 -1.23 -5.26
C VAL A 109 0.38 -1.61 -4.35
N ILE A 110 0.27 -0.92 -3.22
CA ILE A 110 -0.71 -1.20 -2.16
C ILE A 110 -1.63 -0.01 -1.87
N GLY A 111 -1.43 1.16 -2.48
CA GLY A 111 -2.33 2.29 -2.28
C GLY A 111 -1.94 3.50 -3.11
N GLU A 112 -2.93 4.35 -3.40
CA GLU A 112 -2.72 5.67 -3.96
C GLU A 112 -2.63 6.69 -2.83
N VAL A 113 -1.64 7.58 -2.91
CA VAL A 113 -1.50 8.72 -2.00
C VAL A 113 -2.19 9.96 -2.58
N GLY A 114 -2.18 10.09 -3.92
CA GLY A 114 -2.74 11.20 -4.69
C GLY A 114 -1.68 11.88 -5.55
N CYS A 115 -2.10 12.73 -6.49
CA CYS A 115 -1.22 13.44 -7.44
C CYS A 115 -0.27 12.51 -8.22
N GLY A 116 -0.68 11.26 -8.47
CA GLY A 116 0.16 10.27 -9.15
C GLY A 116 1.24 9.62 -8.28
N MET A 117 1.16 9.79 -6.95
CA MET A 117 2.05 9.13 -6.00
C MET A 117 1.42 7.86 -5.43
N PHE A 118 2.27 6.86 -5.16
CA PHE A 118 1.82 5.54 -4.72
C PHE A 118 2.60 5.00 -3.53
N SER A 119 1.89 4.33 -2.63
CA SER A 119 2.49 3.50 -1.60
C SER A 119 2.82 2.12 -2.17
N ARG A 120 4.08 1.70 -2.05
CA ARG A 120 4.54 0.39 -2.53
C ARG A 120 5.17 -0.41 -1.42
N LEU A 121 4.69 -1.63 -1.21
CA LEU A 121 5.28 -2.61 -0.31
C LEU A 121 6.45 -3.31 -1.01
N VAL A 122 7.64 -3.33 -0.40
CA VAL A 122 8.72 -4.22 -0.85
C VAL A 122 8.37 -5.65 -0.45
N VAL A 123 8.21 -6.53 -1.43
CA VAL A 123 7.87 -7.95 -1.26
C VAL A 123 9.10 -8.82 -1.20
N THR A 124 10.04 -8.63 -2.14
CA THR A 124 11.24 -9.45 -2.26
C THR A 124 12.48 -8.58 -2.27
N GLY A 125 13.50 -8.94 -1.47
CA GLY A 125 14.77 -8.23 -1.41
C GLY A 125 15.14 -7.77 0.01
N PRO A 126 16.25 -7.02 0.17
CA PRO A 126 16.78 -6.65 1.48
C PRO A 126 15.85 -5.78 2.33
N CYS A 127 14.93 -5.06 1.69
CA CYS A 127 13.99 -4.15 2.32
C CYS A 127 12.57 -4.74 2.46
N ALA A 128 12.40 -6.05 2.27
CA ALA A 128 11.08 -6.70 2.31
C ALA A 128 10.32 -6.37 3.61
N GLY A 129 9.05 -5.98 3.47
CA GLY A 129 8.19 -5.54 4.56
C GLY A 129 8.05 -4.02 4.68
N GLN A 130 8.99 -3.25 4.13
CA GLN A 130 8.92 -1.79 4.16
C GLN A 130 7.91 -1.25 3.14
N VAL A 131 7.23 -0.16 3.49
CA VAL A 131 6.37 0.61 2.59
C VAL A 131 7.12 1.86 2.14
N TRP A 132 7.35 1.96 0.84
CA TRP A 132 8.09 3.02 0.18
C TRP A 132 7.13 3.93 -0.59
N LEU A 133 7.47 5.22 -0.66
CA LEU A 133 6.71 6.20 -1.43
C LEU A 133 7.31 6.32 -2.84
N ASP A 134 6.46 6.10 -3.85
CA ASP A 134 6.73 6.31 -5.26
C ASP A 134 6.23 7.70 -5.67
N ASP A 135 7.14 8.67 -5.66
CA ASP A 135 6.91 10.07 -6.05
C ASP A 135 7.88 10.45 -7.18
N PRO A 136 7.53 10.12 -8.44
CA PRO A 136 8.44 10.30 -9.57
C PRO A 136 8.79 11.77 -9.87
N ASP A 137 7.98 12.72 -9.37
CA ASP A 137 8.12 14.14 -9.69
C ASP A 137 9.09 14.87 -8.74
N TRP A 138 9.14 14.48 -7.46
CA TRP A 138 9.90 15.22 -6.45
C TRP A 138 10.93 14.40 -5.68
N GLY A 139 10.62 13.15 -5.33
CA GLY A 139 11.43 12.35 -4.41
C GLY A 139 12.01 11.07 -4.99
N GLY A 140 11.54 10.66 -6.18
CA GLY A 140 11.76 9.33 -6.71
C GLY A 140 11.14 8.27 -5.80
N PHE A 141 11.89 7.21 -5.53
CA PHE A 141 11.44 6.11 -4.67
C PHE A 141 12.07 6.23 -3.28
N MET A 142 11.27 6.65 -2.30
CA MET A 142 11.74 7.01 -0.96
C MET A 142 11.44 5.90 0.06
N PRO A 143 12.42 5.55 0.92
CA PRO A 143 12.24 4.53 1.95
C PRO A 143 11.23 4.97 3.01
N GLY A 144 10.47 4.00 3.51
CA GLY A 144 9.58 4.18 4.64
C GLY A 144 9.63 3.01 5.63
N PRO A 145 8.76 3.04 6.65
CA PRO A 145 8.81 2.08 7.75
C PRO A 145 8.26 0.71 7.35
N ASP A 146 8.30 -0.26 8.27
CA ASP A 146 7.60 -1.53 8.11
C ASP A 146 6.08 -1.31 7.94
N PHE A 147 5.42 -2.17 7.16
CA PHE A 147 3.98 -2.08 6.91
C PHE A 147 3.14 -1.93 8.19
N ARG A 148 3.49 -2.63 9.28
CA ARG A 148 2.74 -2.53 10.54
C ARG A 148 2.85 -1.13 11.13
N GLU A 149 4.05 -0.57 11.14
CA GLU A 149 4.32 0.77 11.66
C GLU A 149 3.61 1.80 10.79
N TRP A 150 3.78 1.72 9.46
CA TRP A 150 3.08 2.56 8.48
C TRP A 150 1.57 2.61 8.71
N TYR A 151 0.93 1.44 8.85
CA TYR A 151 -0.51 1.37 9.08
C TYR A 151 -0.90 1.88 10.49
N SER A 152 -0.09 1.60 11.50
CA SER A 152 -0.34 2.02 12.89
C SER A 152 -0.22 3.54 13.07
N GLU A 153 0.72 4.18 12.39
CA GLU A 153 0.86 5.64 12.38
C GLU A 153 -0.40 6.31 11.81
N TRP A 154 -0.97 5.74 10.75
CA TRP A 154 -2.26 6.19 10.26
C TRP A 154 -3.37 5.96 11.28
N LEU A 155 -3.45 4.80 11.93
CA LEU A 155 -4.44 4.58 12.99
C LEU A 155 -4.31 5.60 14.13
N ALA A 156 -3.09 6.02 14.46
CA ALA A 156 -2.78 6.91 15.57
C ALA A 156 -2.90 8.41 15.24
N SER A 157 -2.84 8.81 13.96
CA SER A 157 -2.94 10.24 13.62
C SER A 157 -4.32 10.80 13.97
N ASP A 158 -4.40 12.08 14.32
CA ASP A 158 -5.69 12.75 14.51
C ASP A 158 -6.27 13.18 13.14
N PRO A 159 -7.59 13.14 12.93
CA PRO A 159 -8.19 13.87 11.82
C PRO A 159 -7.85 15.37 11.96
N PRO A 160 -7.63 16.09 10.84
CA PRO A 160 -7.29 17.51 10.90
C PRO A 160 -8.32 18.27 11.75
N ARG A 161 -7.84 19.00 12.77
CA ARG A 161 -8.69 19.89 13.57
C ARG A 161 -9.28 20.94 12.63
N ARG A 162 -10.58 21.24 12.77
CA ARG A 162 -11.26 22.28 11.97
C ARG A 162 -10.36 23.52 11.90
N GLY A 163 -9.94 23.88 10.69
CA GLY A 163 -9.45 25.21 10.43
C GLY A 163 -10.55 26.17 10.82
N GLY A 164 -10.33 26.97 11.86
CA GLY A 164 -11.07 28.20 12.06
C GLY A 164 -10.82 29.04 10.82
N GLY A 165 -11.80 29.14 9.93
CA GLY A 165 -11.77 30.13 8.86
C GLY A 165 -11.63 31.51 9.50
N PRO A 166 -10.84 32.42 8.91
CA PRO A 166 -10.74 33.78 9.44
C PRO A 166 -12.13 34.41 9.48
N SER A 167 -12.49 34.95 10.64
CA SER A 167 -13.71 35.71 10.88
C SER A 167 -13.74 37.02 10.09
#